data_AF-A0A109KMI3-F1
#
_entry.id   AF-A0A109KMI3-F1
#
_cell.length_a   1.000
_cell.length_b   1.000
_cell.length_c   1.000
_cell.angle_alpha   90.00
_cell.angle_beta   90.00
_cell.angle_gamma   90.00
#
_symmetry.space_group_name_H-M   'P 1'
#
loop_
_entity.id
_entity.type
_entity.pdbx_description
1 polymer ?
#
loop_
_entity_poly.entity_id
_entity_poly.type
_entity_poly.pdbx_seq_one_letter_code
_entity_poly.pdbx_strand_id
1 'polypeptide(L)'
;MSRAGADSVVHASGSTLSFNGTTGELLRGSAEPSLATAIGGSFYGLHMGHFAGPVLRWLYFICGLAGTAMIGTGLVIWLGKRQLKHAKASVMPFELRLVEVLNIASMSGLMIAIAAFFWANRLLPVSFAERSDWEVQAFFIAWGLSLLHALLRRGLQGWVEQLSFGALLFAAIPLLNAITTSHHLGVSVPSGDWAMAGFDLTCLASGMFLAWAAWKMHHRTAPQPKAERARGLALKQQAH
;
A
#
# COMPACT_ATOMS: atom_id res chain seq x y z
N MET A 1 -7.75 -12.82 -36.94
CA MET A 1 -6.53 -12.77 -36.10
C MET A 1 -6.89 -12.07 -34.79
N SER A 2 -7.05 -12.82 -33.71
CA SER A 2 -7.31 -12.26 -32.38
C SER A 2 -6.03 -11.59 -31.89
N ARG A 3 -5.98 -10.25 -31.88
CA ARG A 3 -4.91 -9.51 -31.21
C ARG A 3 -5.14 -9.67 -29.71
N ALA A 4 -4.47 -10.64 -29.10
CA ALA A 4 -4.46 -10.77 -27.66
C ALA A 4 -3.82 -9.50 -27.07
N GLY A 5 -4.44 -8.91 -26.03
CA GLY A 5 -3.93 -7.70 -25.37
C GLY A 5 -2.52 -7.85 -24.77
N ALA A 6 -1.95 -9.06 -24.77
CA ALA A 6 -0.58 -9.35 -24.37
C ALA A 6 0.48 -8.75 -25.32
N ASP A 7 0.16 -8.51 -26.59
CA ASP A 7 1.13 -8.05 -27.60
C ASP A 7 1.25 -6.52 -27.71
N SER A 8 0.52 -5.76 -26.87
CA SER A 8 0.51 -4.29 -26.93
C SER A 8 0.63 -3.65 -25.55
N VAL A 9 1.60 -2.74 -25.41
CA VAL A 9 1.73 -1.87 -24.23
C VAL A 9 0.69 -0.74 -24.26
N VAL A 10 0.22 -0.35 -25.45
CA VAL A 10 -0.82 0.67 -25.59
C VAL A 10 -2.16 0.03 -25.28
N HIS A 11 -2.81 0.49 -24.20
CA HIS A 11 -4.21 0.18 -23.97
C HIS A 11 -5.06 0.94 -24.98
N ALA A 12 -5.42 0.28 -26.08
CA ALA A 12 -6.35 0.81 -27.04
C ALA A 12 -7.75 0.80 -26.42
N SER A 13 -8.23 1.94 -25.91
CA SER A 13 -9.64 2.09 -25.57
C SER A 13 -10.47 1.89 -26.83
N GLY A 14 -10.99 0.67 -26.99
CA GLY A 14 -12.00 0.24 -27.95
C GLY A 14 -11.86 0.79 -29.37
N SER A 15 -11.37 -0.02 -30.30
CA SER A 15 -11.69 0.18 -31.72
C SER A 15 -13.20 0.06 -31.88
N THR A 16 -13.91 1.19 -31.89
CA THR A 16 -15.37 1.20 -32.12
C THR A 16 -15.61 0.98 -33.60
N LEU A 17 -16.13 -0.19 -33.95
CA LEU A 17 -16.58 -0.50 -35.30
C LEU A 17 -18.08 -0.24 -35.37
N SER A 18 -18.49 0.75 -36.16
CA SER A 18 -19.91 1.03 -36.39
C SER A 18 -20.35 0.32 -37.66
N PHE A 19 -21.38 -0.52 -37.55
CA PHE A 19 -21.99 -1.24 -38.67
C PHE A 19 -23.38 -0.71 -38.98
N ASN A 20 -23.79 -0.81 -40.23
CA ASN A 20 -25.17 -0.55 -40.64
C ASN A 20 -26.07 -1.66 -40.08
N GLY A 21 -27.08 -1.27 -39.30
CA GLY A 21 -27.97 -2.21 -38.60
C GLY A 21 -28.85 -3.09 -39.50
N THR A 22 -28.99 -2.76 -40.79
CA THR A 22 -29.80 -3.52 -41.75
C THR A 22 -29.00 -4.23 -42.83
N THR A 23 -27.84 -3.69 -43.24
CA THR A 23 -27.02 -4.28 -44.31
C THR A 23 -25.76 -5.00 -43.79
N GLY A 24 -25.39 -4.78 -42.52
CA GLY A 24 -24.15 -5.31 -41.94
C GLY A 24 -22.87 -4.66 -42.48
N GLU A 25 -22.99 -3.62 -43.31
CA GLU A 25 -21.86 -2.92 -43.90
C GLU A 25 -21.13 -2.05 -42.86
N LEU A 26 -19.79 -2.04 -42.88
CA LEU A 26 -18.98 -1.25 -41.95
C LEU A 26 -19.07 0.24 -42.32
N LEU A 27 -19.74 1.03 -41.49
CA LEU A 27 -19.91 2.48 -41.69
C LEU A 27 -18.69 3.29 -41.24
N ARG A 28 -18.04 2.87 -40.15
CA ARG A 28 -16.90 3.60 -39.57
C ARG A 28 -15.96 2.63 -38.86
N GLY A 29 -14.74 2.50 -39.38
CA GLY A 29 -13.60 1.96 -38.63
C GLY A 29 -13.06 3.04 -37.70
N SER A 30 -12.65 2.66 -36.49
CA SER A 30 -12.11 3.57 -35.49
C SER A 30 -11.01 4.47 -36.10
N ALA A 31 -11.15 5.79 -35.94
CA ALA A 31 -10.08 6.72 -36.29
C ALA A 31 -8.80 6.34 -35.54
N GLU A 32 -7.63 6.54 -36.16
CA GLU A 32 -6.36 6.31 -35.47
C GLU A 32 -6.35 7.10 -34.14
N PRO A 33 -5.95 6.46 -33.02
CA PRO A 33 -5.94 7.12 -31.74
C PRO A 33 -5.05 8.37 -31.83
N SER A 34 -5.56 9.49 -31.33
CA SER A 34 -4.75 10.72 -31.26
C SER A 34 -3.44 10.44 -30.51
N LEU A 35 -2.38 11.20 -30.80
CA LEU A 35 -1.10 11.05 -30.09
C LEU A 35 -1.28 11.11 -28.56
N ALA A 36 -2.16 11.99 -28.07
CA ALA A 36 -2.48 12.10 -26.64
C ALA A 36 -3.16 10.83 -26.09
N THR A 37 -4.10 10.25 -26.83
CA THR A 37 -4.76 8.98 -26.46
C THR A 37 -3.77 7.82 -26.47
N ALA A 38 -2.83 7.79 -27.44
CA ALA A 38 -1.81 6.76 -27.53
C ALA A 38 -0.81 6.85 -26.36
N ILE A 39 -0.36 8.07 -26.01
CA ILE A 39 0.49 8.30 -24.84
C ILE A 39 -0.24 7.89 -23.56
N GLY A 40 -1.48 8.35 -23.35
CA GLY A 40 -2.29 7.99 -22.18
C GLY A 40 -2.53 6.48 -22.07
N GLY A 41 -2.87 5.83 -23.19
CA GLY A 41 -3.04 4.38 -23.28
C GLY A 41 -1.74 3.61 -23.02
N SER A 42 -0.58 4.17 -23.39
CA SER A 42 0.74 3.59 -23.09
C SER A 42 1.03 3.65 -21.59
N PHE A 43 0.84 4.80 -20.96
CA PHE A 43 1.01 4.95 -19.51
C PHE A 43 0.05 4.04 -18.74
N TYR A 44 -1.21 3.95 -19.19
CA TYR A 44 -2.21 3.09 -18.58
C TYR A 44 -1.85 1.61 -18.73
N GLY A 45 -1.46 1.16 -19.93
CA GLY A 45 -1.07 -0.23 -20.15
C GLY A 45 0.23 -0.61 -19.43
N LEU A 46 1.18 0.33 -19.31
CA LEU A 46 2.39 0.15 -18.52
C LEU A 46 2.06 0.04 -17.02
N HIS A 47 1.18 0.90 -16.51
CA HIS A 47 0.75 0.92 -15.12
C HIS A 47 -0.02 -0.34 -14.74
N MET A 48 -0.95 -0.77 -15.59
CA MET A 48 -1.74 -1.99 -15.36
C MET A 48 -0.95 -3.28 -15.62
N GLY A 49 0.19 -3.21 -16.30
CA GLY A 49 1.01 -4.38 -16.61
C GLY A 49 0.27 -5.43 -17.45
N HIS A 50 -0.64 -5.01 -18.34
CA HIS A 50 -1.50 -5.92 -19.09
C HIS A 50 -0.68 -6.82 -20.05
N PHE A 51 0.38 -6.26 -20.64
CA PHE A 51 1.35 -6.94 -21.51
C PHE A 51 2.24 -7.95 -20.77
N ALA A 52 2.33 -7.88 -19.45
CA ALA A 52 3.26 -8.69 -18.68
C ALA A 52 2.69 -10.08 -18.37
N GLY A 53 3.42 -11.14 -18.72
CA GLY A 53 3.16 -12.49 -18.21
C GLY A 53 3.39 -12.58 -16.69
N PRO A 54 3.02 -13.71 -16.04
CA PRO A 54 3.06 -13.85 -14.57
C PRO A 54 4.41 -13.49 -13.94
N VAL A 55 5.52 -13.94 -14.54
CA VAL A 55 6.89 -13.66 -14.03
C VAL A 55 7.22 -12.17 -14.13
N LEU A 56 6.89 -11.53 -15.25
CA LEU A 56 7.20 -10.12 -15.46
C LEU A 56 6.36 -9.23 -14.53
N ARG A 57 5.11 -9.61 -14.22
CA ARG A 57 4.28 -8.92 -13.23
C ARG A 57 4.90 -8.95 -11.84
N TRP A 58 5.46 -10.09 -11.41
CA TRP A 58 6.18 -10.19 -10.15
C TRP A 58 7.44 -9.33 -10.12
N LEU A 59 8.22 -9.30 -11.21
CA LEU A 59 9.39 -8.43 -11.30
C LEU A 59 8.98 -6.94 -11.25
N TYR A 60 7.93 -6.56 -11.97
CA TYR A 60 7.36 -5.21 -11.94
C TYR A 60 6.94 -4.82 -10.52
N PHE A 61 6.26 -5.72 -9.82
CA PHE A 61 5.84 -5.53 -8.44
C PHE A 61 7.04 -5.34 -7.49
N ILE A 62 8.07 -6.18 -7.58
CA ILE A 62 9.27 -6.08 -6.74
C ILE A 62 10.03 -4.78 -7.03
N CYS A 63 10.21 -4.42 -8.30
CA CYS A 63 10.85 -3.17 -8.68
C CYS A 63 10.07 -1.95 -8.17
N GLY A 64 8.74 -1.97 -8.27
CA GLY A 64 7.87 -0.94 -7.70
C GLY A 64 8.04 -0.82 -6.19
N LEU A 65 7.97 -1.95 -5.47
CA LEU A 65 8.14 -2.00 -4.02
C LEU A 65 9.52 -1.48 -3.59
N ALA A 66 10.58 -1.86 -4.31
CA ALA A 66 11.94 -1.37 -4.07
C ALA A 66 12.06 0.14 -4.32
N GLY A 67 11.42 0.66 -5.38
CA GLY A 67 11.37 2.10 -5.66
C GLY A 67 10.67 2.89 -4.55
N THR A 68 9.50 2.42 -4.11
CA THR A 68 8.77 3.02 -2.99
C THR A 68 9.59 2.98 -1.69
N ALA A 69 10.25 1.85 -1.39
CA ALA A 69 11.10 1.71 -0.22
C ALA A 69 12.31 2.66 -0.27
N MET A 70 12.95 2.81 -1.44
CA MET A 70 14.08 3.73 -1.63
C MET A 70 13.67 5.18 -1.37
N ILE A 71 12.57 5.64 -1.98
CA ILE A 71 12.06 7.00 -1.80
C ILE A 71 11.65 7.23 -0.35
N GLY A 72 10.88 6.29 0.23
CA GLY A 72 10.39 6.40 1.59
C GLY A 72 11.50 6.42 2.64
N THR A 73 12.48 5.52 2.53
CA THR A 73 13.63 5.50 3.45
C THR A 73 14.49 6.76 3.33
N GLY A 74 14.68 7.29 2.11
CA GLY A 74 15.37 8.56 1.88
C GLY A 74 14.72 9.72 2.63
N LEU A 75 13.39 9.85 2.54
CA LEU A 75 12.62 10.89 3.23
C LEU A 75 12.70 10.74 4.76
N VAL A 76 12.59 9.52 5.28
CA VAL A 76 12.68 9.25 6.72
C VAL A 76 14.07 9.56 7.28
N ILE A 77 15.15 9.17 6.57
CA ILE A 77 16.53 9.47 6.99
C ILE A 77 16.79 10.98 6.95
N TRP A 78 16.33 11.67 5.90
CA TRP A 78 16.46 13.13 5.78
C TRP A 78 15.75 13.83 6.94
N LEU A 79 14.51 13.44 7.23
CA LEU A 79 13.73 13.99 8.34
C LEU A 79 14.44 13.77 9.68
N GLY A 80 14.93 12.56 9.96
CA GLY A 80 15.66 12.25 11.19
C GLY A 80 16.93 13.09 11.35
N LYS A 81 17.72 13.26 10.28
CA LYS A 81 18.91 14.13 10.31
C LYS A 81 18.54 15.59 10.56
N ARG A 82 17.41 16.06 10.03
CA ARG A 82 16.97 17.46 10.17
C ARG A 82 16.39 17.71 11.57
N GLN A 83 15.61 16.77 12.11
CA GLN A 83 15.14 16.83 13.49
C GLN A 83 16.31 16.89 14.49
N LEU A 84 17.40 16.13 14.28
CA LEU A 84 18.59 16.21 15.14
C LEU A 84 19.29 17.58 15.11
N LYS A 85 19.32 18.25 13.96
CA LYS A 85 19.87 19.62 13.85
C LYS A 85 19.02 20.65 14.59
N HIS A 86 17.70 20.46 14.60
CA HIS A 86 16.76 21.32 15.30
C HIS A 86 16.44 20.87 16.74
N ALA A 87 16.99 19.75 17.21
CA ALA A 87 16.79 19.25 18.57
C ALA A 87 17.34 20.19 19.67
N LYS A 88 18.20 21.16 19.30
CA LYS A 88 18.65 22.25 20.19
C LYS A 88 17.67 23.43 20.24
N ALA A 89 16.72 23.51 19.32
CA ALA A 89 15.65 24.50 19.33
C ALA A 89 14.43 23.93 20.06
N SER A 90 13.77 24.74 20.88
CA SER A 90 12.65 24.32 21.74
C SER A 90 11.37 23.95 20.97
N VAL A 91 11.29 24.24 19.67
CA VAL A 91 10.09 24.03 18.85
C VAL A 91 10.46 23.41 17.51
N MET A 92 9.75 22.33 17.14
CA MET A 92 9.86 21.73 15.81
C MET A 92 9.16 22.62 14.77
N PRO A 93 9.82 23.01 13.67
CA PRO A 93 9.19 23.81 12.62
C PRO A 93 8.04 23.05 11.95
N PHE A 94 6.99 23.79 11.55
CA PHE A 94 5.76 23.25 10.96
C PHE A 94 6.05 22.36 9.74
N GLU A 95 7.00 22.75 8.88
CA GLU A 95 7.40 22.00 7.69
C GLU A 95 7.87 20.58 8.03
N LEU A 96 8.66 20.41 9.11
CA LEU A 96 9.14 19.09 9.52
C LEU A 96 8.01 18.24 10.07
N ARG A 97 7.06 18.86 10.80
CA ARG A 97 5.86 18.16 11.26
C ARG A 97 4.98 17.73 10.08
N LEU A 98 4.82 18.58 9.07
CA LEU A 98 4.03 18.25 7.88
C LEU A 98 4.63 17.06 7.14
N VAL A 99 5.95 17.05 6.93
CA VAL A 99 6.66 15.93 6.29
C VAL A 99 6.55 14.65 7.12
N GLU A 100 6.66 14.75 8.45
CA GLU A 100 6.48 13.62 9.36
C GLU A 100 5.08 12.99 9.24
N VAL A 101 4.04 13.83 9.30
CA VAL A 101 2.63 13.42 9.19
C VAL A 101 2.37 12.79 7.83
N LEU A 102 2.83 13.43 6.74
CA LEU A 102 2.65 12.92 5.39
C LEU A 102 3.37 11.58 5.18
N ASN A 103 4.56 11.40 5.77
CA ASN A 103 5.27 10.12 5.69
C ASN A 103 4.50 9.00 6.40
N ILE A 104 3.98 9.26 7.61
CA ILE A 104 3.16 8.28 8.36
C ILE A 104 1.91 7.94 7.55
N ALA A 105 1.12 8.94 7.17
CA ALA A 105 -0.14 8.73 6.45
C ALA A 105 0.06 8.07 5.06
N SER A 106 1.16 8.38 4.37
CA SER A 106 1.42 7.80 3.03
C SER A 106 1.96 6.38 3.10
N MET A 107 2.76 6.03 4.12
CA MET A 107 3.36 4.70 4.21
C MET A 107 2.47 3.73 5.00
N SER A 108 2.17 4.03 6.27
CA SER A 108 1.31 3.15 7.08
C SER A 108 -0.17 3.39 6.82
N GLY A 109 -0.58 4.64 6.63
CA GLY A 109 -1.97 4.98 6.35
C GLY A 109 -2.50 4.39 5.04
N LEU A 110 -1.68 4.36 3.99
CA LEU A 110 -2.05 3.72 2.72
C LEU A 110 -2.27 2.21 2.89
N MET A 111 -1.48 1.53 3.71
CA MET A 111 -1.68 0.10 4.00
C MET A 111 -3.00 -0.15 4.73
N ILE A 112 -3.36 0.72 5.68
CA ILE A 112 -4.66 0.68 6.36
C ILE A 112 -5.79 0.88 5.34
N ALA A 113 -5.65 1.84 4.43
CA ALA A 113 -6.66 2.13 3.41
C ALA A 113 -6.90 0.94 2.47
N ILE A 114 -5.83 0.27 2.03
CA ILE A 114 -5.93 -0.97 1.23
C ILE A 114 -6.66 -2.07 2.02
N ALA A 115 -6.32 -2.27 3.30
CA ALA A 115 -7.01 -3.25 4.12
C ALA A 115 -8.50 -2.89 4.30
N ALA A 116 -8.82 -1.62 4.54
CA ALA A 116 -10.19 -1.14 4.65
C ALA A 116 -11.00 -1.36 3.36
N PHE A 117 -10.37 -1.20 2.19
CA PHE A 117 -10.99 -1.53 0.91
C PHE A 117 -11.37 -3.01 0.82
N PHE A 118 -10.47 -3.92 1.22
CA PHE A 118 -10.78 -5.36 1.25
C PHE A 118 -11.88 -5.71 2.24
N TRP A 119 -11.89 -5.06 3.41
CA TRP A 119 -12.98 -5.20 4.39
C TRP A 119 -14.32 -4.71 3.83
N ALA A 120 -14.34 -3.55 3.17
CA ALA A 120 -15.54 -3.01 2.53
C ALA A 120 -16.07 -3.93 1.43
N ASN A 121 -15.18 -4.41 0.55
CA ASN A 121 -15.53 -5.39 -0.49
C ASN A 121 -16.15 -6.68 0.10
N ARG A 122 -15.75 -7.04 1.33
CA ARG A 122 -16.24 -8.24 1.99
C ARG A 122 -17.56 -8.06 2.74
N LEU A 123 -17.72 -6.93 3.41
CA LEU A 123 -18.87 -6.65 4.28
C LEU A 123 -20.05 -6.04 3.51
N LEU A 124 -19.80 -5.35 2.39
CA LEU A 124 -20.87 -4.73 1.60
C LEU A 124 -21.68 -5.81 0.84
N PRO A 125 -23.01 -5.86 1.04
CA PRO A 125 -23.87 -6.78 0.30
C PRO A 125 -23.78 -6.54 -1.22
N VAL A 126 -23.90 -7.61 -2.00
CA VAL A 126 -23.88 -7.52 -3.48
C VAL A 126 -25.04 -6.67 -4.02
N SER A 127 -26.18 -6.66 -3.32
CA SER A 127 -27.36 -5.87 -3.68
C SER A 127 -27.27 -4.38 -3.31
N PHE A 128 -26.15 -3.93 -2.76
CA PHE A 128 -25.99 -2.55 -2.33
C PHE A 128 -25.80 -1.63 -3.54
N ALA A 129 -26.65 -0.61 -3.66
CA ALA A 129 -26.53 0.38 -4.72
C ALA A 129 -25.19 1.11 -4.62
N GLU A 130 -24.56 1.38 -5.75
CA GLU A 130 -23.28 2.11 -5.83
C GLU A 130 -22.17 1.49 -4.95
N ARG A 131 -22.20 0.17 -4.77
CA ARG A 131 -21.22 -0.56 -3.96
C ARG A 131 -19.77 -0.22 -4.33
N SER A 132 -19.46 -0.12 -5.63
CA SER A 132 -18.12 0.24 -6.09
C SER A 132 -17.67 1.60 -5.56
N ASP A 133 -18.56 2.58 -5.52
CA ASP A 133 -18.24 3.92 -5.02
C ASP A 133 -18.03 3.89 -3.51
N TRP A 134 -18.81 3.10 -2.78
CA TRP A 134 -18.63 2.89 -1.34
C TRP A 134 -17.32 2.19 -0.99
N GLU A 135 -16.86 1.23 -1.80
CA GLU A 135 -15.55 0.59 -1.61
C GLU A 135 -14.42 1.63 -1.74
N VAL A 136 -14.50 2.49 -2.76
CA VAL A 136 -13.53 3.58 -2.97
C VAL A 136 -13.62 4.64 -1.86
N GLN A 137 -14.83 5.00 -1.43
CA GLN A 137 -15.02 5.92 -0.31
C GLN A 137 -14.45 5.37 0.99
N ALA A 138 -14.64 4.08 1.29
CA ALA A 138 -14.07 3.44 2.47
C ALA A 138 -12.53 3.54 2.48
N PHE A 139 -11.89 3.35 1.32
CA PHE A 139 -10.45 3.58 1.16
C PHE A 139 -10.05 5.01 1.52
N PHE A 140 -10.69 6.02 0.91
CA PHE A 140 -10.35 7.43 1.16
C PHE A 140 -10.69 7.89 2.58
N ILE A 141 -11.77 7.38 3.17
CA ILE A 141 -12.14 7.65 4.57
C ILE A 141 -11.07 7.07 5.49
N ALA A 142 -10.70 5.81 5.32
CA ALA A 142 -9.65 5.18 6.13
C ALA A 142 -8.31 5.91 5.98
N TRP A 143 -7.96 6.33 4.77
CA TRP A 143 -6.75 7.10 4.51
C TRP A 143 -6.80 8.49 5.16
N GLY A 144 -7.92 9.21 5.04
CA GLY A 144 -8.14 10.49 5.71
C GLY A 144 -8.11 10.39 7.23
N LEU A 145 -8.69 9.35 7.81
CA LEU A 145 -8.61 9.05 9.25
C LEU A 145 -7.17 8.75 9.68
N SER A 146 -6.40 8.04 8.87
CA SER A 146 -4.97 7.81 9.13
C SER A 146 -4.17 9.13 9.10
N LEU A 147 -4.52 10.05 8.21
CA LEU A 147 -3.91 11.38 8.17
C LEU A 147 -4.27 12.19 9.42
N LEU A 148 -5.54 12.19 9.82
CA LEU A 148 -5.99 12.86 11.04
C LEU A 148 -5.32 12.28 12.29
N HIS A 149 -5.21 10.94 12.36
CA HIS A 149 -4.50 10.25 13.42
C HIS A 149 -3.03 10.66 13.47
N ALA A 150 -2.35 10.74 12.31
CA ALA A 150 -0.96 11.18 12.21
C ALA A 150 -0.78 12.66 12.61
N LEU A 151 -1.79 13.52 12.42
CA LEU A 151 -1.75 14.91 12.90
C LEU A 151 -1.81 15.00 14.43
N LEU A 152 -2.60 14.12 15.06
CA LEU A 152 -2.85 14.07 16.50
C LEU A 152 -1.73 13.37 17.27
N ARG A 153 -1.17 12.31 16.71
CA ARG A 153 -0.05 11.55 17.30
C ARG A 153 1.29 12.09 16.82
N ARG A 154 2.29 12.06 17.69
CA ARG A 154 3.64 12.58 17.40
C ARG A 154 4.66 11.46 17.34
N GLY A 155 5.62 11.57 16.43
CA GLY A 155 6.79 10.71 16.42
C GLY A 155 6.50 9.25 16.12
N LEU A 156 7.28 8.40 16.80
CA LEU A 156 7.26 6.95 16.63
C LEU A 156 5.96 6.29 17.10
N GLN A 157 5.20 6.94 17.98
CA GLN A 157 3.91 6.38 18.44
C GLN A 157 2.89 6.31 17.31
N GLY A 158 2.83 7.33 16.44
CA GLY A 158 1.96 7.31 15.27
C GLY A 158 2.29 6.15 14.31
N TRP A 159 3.57 5.89 14.10
CA TRP A 159 4.05 4.75 13.31
C TRP A 159 3.65 3.40 13.91
N VAL A 160 3.90 3.20 15.20
CA VAL A 160 3.59 1.93 15.87
C VAL A 160 2.07 1.70 15.88
N GLU A 161 1.27 2.70 16.26
CA GLU A 161 -0.19 2.57 16.29
C GLU A 161 -0.77 2.24 14.91
N GLN A 162 -0.36 2.94 13.85
CA GLN A 162 -0.87 2.67 12.50
C GLN A 162 -0.42 1.33 11.94
N LEU A 163 0.84 0.95 12.13
CA LEU A 163 1.32 -0.33 11.64
C LEU A 163 0.73 -1.50 12.41
N SER A 164 0.56 -1.38 13.73
CA SER A 164 -0.12 -2.40 14.53
C SER A 164 -1.59 -2.52 14.12
N PHE A 165 -2.28 -1.40 13.89
CA PHE A 165 -3.66 -1.42 13.41
C PHE A 165 -3.79 -2.04 12.01
N GLY A 166 -2.92 -1.65 11.07
CA GLY A 166 -2.86 -2.25 9.74
C GLY A 166 -2.54 -3.75 9.79
N ALA A 167 -1.61 -4.17 10.65
CA ALA A 167 -1.28 -5.58 10.85
C ALA A 167 -2.50 -6.40 11.31
N LEU A 168 -3.26 -5.86 12.27
CA LEU A 168 -4.50 -6.50 12.74
C LEU A 168 -5.54 -6.59 11.62
N LEU A 169 -5.75 -5.51 10.86
CA LEU A 169 -6.71 -5.51 9.75
C LEU A 169 -6.36 -6.57 8.70
N PHE A 170 -5.10 -6.64 8.28
CA PHE A 170 -4.65 -7.62 7.30
C PHE A 170 -4.70 -9.06 7.83
N ALA A 171 -4.29 -9.30 9.08
CA ALA A 171 -4.34 -10.62 9.70
C ALA A 171 -5.78 -11.12 9.92
N ALA A 172 -6.73 -10.19 10.08
CA ALA A 172 -8.13 -10.51 10.26
C ALA A 172 -8.91 -10.72 8.94
N ILE A 173 -8.34 -10.37 7.77
CA ILE A 173 -9.00 -10.61 6.46
C ILE A 173 -9.28 -12.11 6.22
N PRO A 174 -8.33 -13.05 6.39
CA PRO A 174 -8.61 -14.47 6.20
C PRO A 174 -9.64 -15.03 7.20
N LEU A 175 -9.66 -14.49 8.42
CA LEU A 175 -10.68 -14.85 9.42
C LEU A 175 -12.05 -14.35 8.97
N LEU A 176 -12.12 -13.11 8.46
CA LEU A 176 -13.34 -12.56 7.88
C LEU A 176 -13.79 -13.38 6.67
N ASN A 177 -12.86 -13.82 5.82
CA ASN A 177 -13.11 -14.71 4.69
C ASN A 177 -13.74 -16.03 5.15
N ALA A 178 -13.20 -16.64 6.22
CA ALA A 178 -13.73 -17.86 6.83
C ALA A 178 -15.15 -17.73 7.40
N ILE A 179 -15.50 -16.57 7.94
CA ILE A 179 -16.82 -16.34 8.51
C ILE A 179 -17.85 -15.97 7.43
N THR A 180 -17.43 -15.24 6.40
CA THR A 180 -18.34 -14.68 5.39
C THR A 180 -18.50 -15.57 4.15
N THR A 181 -17.66 -16.59 3.94
CA THR A 181 -17.75 -17.44 2.74
C THR A 181 -17.30 -18.88 2.96
N SER A 182 -17.83 -19.76 2.11
CA SER A 182 -17.51 -21.18 2.02
C SER A 182 -16.14 -21.50 1.40
N HIS A 183 -15.41 -20.49 0.91
CA HIS A 183 -14.13 -20.58 0.19
C HIS A 183 -13.02 -19.94 1.03
N HIS A 184 -12.83 -20.47 2.22
CA HIS A 184 -11.77 -20.03 3.13
C HIS A 184 -10.52 -20.88 2.95
N LEU A 185 -9.37 -20.44 3.49
CA LEU A 185 -8.07 -21.09 3.31
C LEU A 185 -8.11 -22.63 3.46
N GLY A 186 -8.83 -23.12 4.47
CA GLY A 186 -9.01 -24.54 4.76
C GLY A 186 -9.81 -25.35 3.72
N VAL A 187 -10.58 -24.69 2.85
CA VAL A 187 -11.32 -25.31 1.73
C VAL A 187 -10.66 -25.00 0.39
N SER A 188 -10.17 -23.77 0.20
CA SER A 188 -9.54 -23.33 -1.06
C SER A 188 -8.26 -24.09 -1.40
N VAL A 189 -7.45 -24.45 -0.41
CA VAL A 189 -6.22 -25.23 -0.63
C VAL A 189 -6.54 -26.67 -1.07
N PRO A 190 -7.43 -27.43 -0.39
CA PRO A 190 -7.88 -28.73 -0.87
C PRO A 190 -8.63 -28.69 -2.21
N SER A 191 -9.38 -27.62 -2.49
CA SER A 191 -10.16 -27.49 -3.73
C SER A 191 -9.35 -27.00 -4.93
N GLY A 192 -8.05 -26.71 -4.76
CA GLY A 192 -7.17 -26.22 -5.84
C GLY A 192 -7.41 -24.76 -6.25
N ASP A 193 -8.11 -23.97 -5.45
CA ASP A 193 -8.32 -22.53 -5.69
C ASP A 193 -7.12 -21.72 -5.18
N TRP A 194 -6.05 -21.76 -5.98
CA TRP A 194 -4.79 -21.08 -5.70
C TRP A 194 -4.91 -19.55 -5.72
N ALA A 195 -5.94 -18.99 -6.37
CA ALA A 195 -6.17 -17.56 -6.41
C ALA A 195 -6.62 -17.04 -5.04
N MET A 196 -7.63 -17.69 -4.45
CA MET A 196 -8.10 -17.32 -3.10
C MET A 196 -7.05 -17.64 -2.03
N ALA A 197 -6.40 -18.81 -2.12
CA ALA A 197 -5.34 -19.19 -1.17
C ALA A 197 -4.13 -18.22 -1.23
N GLY A 198 -3.73 -17.80 -2.44
CA GLY A 198 -2.67 -16.82 -2.64
C GLY A 198 -3.02 -15.44 -2.09
N PHE A 199 -4.27 -15.00 -2.26
CA PHE A 199 -4.76 -13.74 -1.68
C PHE A 199 -4.70 -13.73 -0.15
N ASP A 200 -5.28 -14.75 0.49
CA ASP A 200 -5.28 -14.84 1.95
C ASP A 200 -3.85 -14.98 2.51
N LEU A 201 -2.98 -15.77 1.87
CA LEU A 201 -1.58 -15.90 2.27
C LEU A 201 -0.83 -14.57 2.14
N THR A 202 -1.11 -13.81 1.08
CA THR A 202 -0.54 -12.47 0.89
C THR A 202 -1.01 -11.52 1.99
N CYS A 203 -2.31 -11.55 2.36
CA CYS A 203 -2.83 -10.77 3.47
C CYS A 203 -2.15 -11.12 4.80
N LEU A 204 -1.97 -12.42 5.09
CA LEU A 204 -1.23 -12.86 6.27
C LEU A 204 0.23 -12.41 6.25
N ALA A 205 0.91 -12.56 5.12
CA ALA A 205 2.30 -12.14 4.96
C ALA A 205 2.46 -10.63 5.16
N SER A 206 1.55 -9.82 4.58
CA SER A 206 1.50 -8.37 4.81
C SER A 206 1.22 -8.04 6.28
N GLY A 207 0.26 -8.71 6.92
CA GLY A 207 -0.04 -8.53 8.34
C GLY A 207 1.18 -8.83 9.24
N MET A 208 1.87 -9.94 9.00
CA MET A 208 3.10 -10.30 9.71
C MET A 208 4.23 -9.29 9.48
N PHE A 209 4.40 -8.83 8.24
CA PHE A 209 5.40 -7.83 7.90
C PHE A 209 5.15 -6.50 8.62
N LEU A 210 3.90 -6.03 8.65
CA LEU A 210 3.51 -4.82 9.37
C LEU A 210 3.66 -4.98 10.89
N ALA A 211 3.28 -6.13 11.44
CA ALA A 211 3.49 -6.45 12.86
C ALA A 211 4.97 -6.44 13.23
N TRP A 212 5.83 -7.07 12.41
CA TRP A 212 7.27 -7.05 12.57
C TRP A 212 7.85 -5.63 12.50
N ALA A 213 7.36 -4.80 11.56
CA ALA A 213 7.79 -3.41 11.43
C ALA A 213 7.38 -2.58 12.67
N ALA A 214 6.15 -2.75 13.16
CA ALA A 214 5.67 -2.11 14.38
C ALA A 214 6.51 -2.53 15.60
N TRP A 215 6.75 -3.83 15.76
CA TRP A 215 7.58 -4.40 16.82
C TRP A 215 9.01 -3.83 16.79
N LYS A 216 9.64 -3.84 15.62
CA LYS A 216 11.00 -3.30 15.44
C LYS A 216 11.08 -1.81 15.79
N MET A 217 10.06 -1.02 15.48
CA MET A 217 10.02 0.39 15.85
C MET A 217 9.74 0.61 17.34
N HIS A 218 8.86 -0.19 17.94
CA HIS A 218 8.62 -0.17 19.38
C HIS A 218 9.90 -0.50 20.17
N HIS A 219 10.66 -1.53 19.75
CA HIS A 219 11.90 -1.93 20.41
C HIS A 219 13.07 -0.96 20.18
N ARG A 220 13.05 -0.15 19.12
CA ARG A 220 13.99 0.98 18.97
C ARG A 220 13.68 2.15 19.90
N THR A 221 12.46 2.19 20.44
CA THR A 221 11.98 3.22 21.37
C THR A 221 12.32 2.88 22.83
N ALA A 222 12.56 1.60 23.14
CA ALA A 222 13.10 1.20 24.43
C ALA A 222 14.51 1.80 24.58
N PRO A 223 14.77 2.65 25.59
CA PRO A 223 16.09 3.19 25.80
C PRO A 223 17.03 2.01 26.06
N GLN A 224 18.06 1.85 25.25
CA GLN A 224 19.21 1.08 25.71
C GLN A 224 19.68 1.75 27.00
N PRO A 225 19.74 1.03 28.14
CA PRO A 225 20.36 1.58 29.32
C PRO A 225 21.82 1.83 28.93
N LYS A 226 22.20 3.11 28.78
CA LYS A 226 23.60 3.54 28.79
C LYS A 226 24.14 3.30 30.21
N ALA A 227 24.27 2.03 30.59
CA ALA A 227 24.81 1.62 31.89
C ALA A 227 26.34 1.53 31.89
N GLU A 228 27.01 1.82 30.76
CA GLU A 228 28.45 1.57 30.66
C GLU A 228 29.33 2.82 30.77
N ARG A 229 28.77 4.04 30.65
CA ARG A 229 29.59 5.28 30.69
C ARG A 229 29.74 5.93 32.07
N ALA A 230 28.99 5.48 33.07
CA ALA A 230 29.09 5.99 34.45
C ALA A 230 30.11 5.22 35.32
N ARG A 231 30.44 3.96 34.99
CA ARG A 231 31.39 3.15 35.77
C ARG A 231 32.86 3.48 35.50
N GLY A 232 33.20 3.99 34.32
CA GLY A 232 34.60 4.30 33.95
C GLY A 232 35.16 5.60 34.52
N LEU A 233 34.30 6.52 34.98
CA LEU A 233 34.73 7.80 35.56
C LEU A 233 34.89 7.72 37.09
N ALA A 234 34.07 6.93 37.78
CA ALA A 234 34.16 6.76 39.23
C ALA A 234 35.43 6.00 39.67
N LEU A 235 35.90 5.03 38.87
CA LEU A 235 37.12 4.26 39.18
C LEU A 235 38.42 5.05 39.00
N LYS A 236 38.42 6.12 38.19
CA LYS A 236 39.60 6.98 37.99
C LYS A 236 39.74 8.09 39.04
N GLN A 237 38.69 8.39 39.79
CA GLN A 237 38.72 9.43 40.84
C GLN A 237 39.10 8.89 42.22
N GLN A 238 39.14 7.58 42.43
CA GLN A 238 39.53 6.95 43.70
C GLN A 238 40.98 6.42 43.73
N ALA A 239 41.79 6.74 42.73
CA ALA A 239 43.18 6.28 42.62
C ALA A 239 44.19 7.43 42.67
N HIS A 240 43.98 8.38 43.60
CA HIS A 240 44.94 9.42 43.95
C HIS A 240 45.10 9.49 45.47
#